data_AF-A0A023BW20-F1
#
_entry.id   AF-A0A023BW20-F1
#
_cell.length_a   1.000
_cell.length_b   1.000
_cell.length_c   1.000
_cell.angle_alpha   90.00
_cell.angle_beta   90.00
_cell.angle_gamma   90.00
#
_symmetry.space_group_name_H-M   'P 1'
#
loop_
_entity.id
_entity.type
_entity.pdbx_description
1 polymer ?
#
loop_
_entity_poly.entity_id
_entity_poly.type
_entity_poly.pdbx_seq_one_letter_code
_entity_poly.pdbx_strand_id
1 'polypeptide(L)'
;MKEGYFHIAGPIYFYANDHGEFEDTDHVDTFNEKWGFEVFEALDIASKQLSDFVEKHTGSFVGIRLSKAGQWFSLLDLIGNLGIKSIVDKHISSLRNFVEACIKASYDIDEAIWCDNESNLGQSEASWLACRSIESVPLFIRFLETCDLDHETDHAGDIADVFWAHGWTNATMALWVARVGNCCGQYGHNEGWYSEPYLADWIRKDKNREQLLIQLIAGNLIAINSWDLNYPIIELIASNEDWFATPDHGLGEIAVRVTNEAIKLAKSIAKHHLENGTQPNKHWLHVLPDS
;
A
#
# COMPACT_ATOMS: atom_id res chain seq x y z
N MET A 1 22.15 6.16 18.77
CA MET A 1 20.95 6.59 18.04
C MET A 1 20.35 7.80 18.74
N LYS A 2 19.69 8.71 18.01
CA LYS A 2 18.88 9.78 18.61
C LYS A 2 17.43 9.32 18.59
N GLU A 3 16.77 9.34 19.73
CA GLU A 3 15.36 8.98 19.88
C GLU A 3 14.48 10.21 19.64
N GLY A 4 13.42 10.04 18.84
CA GLY A 4 12.37 11.04 18.66
C GLY A 4 11.06 10.51 19.23
N TYR A 5 10.42 11.26 20.13
CA TYR A 5 9.14 10.88 20.73
C TYR A 5 8.02 11.75 20.18
N PHE A 6 6.92 11.11 19.78
CA PHE A 6 5.67 11.79 19.48
C PHE A 6 4.84 11.86 20.77
N HIS A 7 4.75 13.04 21.38
CA HIS A 7 3.88 13.24 22.54
C HIS A 7 2.51 13.74 22.08
N ILE A 8 1.51 12.88 22.21
CA ILE A 8 0.11 13.27 22.06
C ILE A 8 -0.47 13.41 23.46
N ALA A 9 -1.21 14.49 23.73
CA ALA A 9 -1.71 14.82 25.07
C ALA A 9 -2.81 13.83 25.51
N GLY A 10 -2.37 12.70 26.08
CA GLY A 10 -3.12 11.54 26.57
C GLY A 10 -2.13 10.38 26.81
N PRO A 11 -2.48 9.29 27.51
CA PRO A 11 -1.53 8.21 27.82
C PRO A 11 -1.25 7.29 26.61
N ILE A 12 -1.04 7.87 25.43
CA ILE A 12 -0.60 7.18 24.21
C ILE A 12 0.88 7.49 24.05
N TYR A 13 1.71 6.47 24.27
CA TYR A 13 3.14 6.57 24.10
C TYR A 13 3.52 5.96 22.76
N PHE A 14 4.15 6.76 21.89
CA PHE A 14 4.81 6.27 20.68
C PHE A 14 6.28 6.07 21.03
N TYR A 15 6.77 4.82 21.08
CA TYR A 15 8.20 4.54 21.28
C TYR A 15 8.89 4.18 19.95
N ALA A 16 10.14 4.61 19.82
CA ALA A 16 11.11 4.05 18.90
C ALA A 16 11.78 2.83 19.56
N ASN A 17 12.04 1.79 18.77
CA ASN A 17 12.32 0.45 19.29
C ASN A 17 13.69 0.30 19.97
N ASP A 18 13.73 -0.53 21.00
CA ASP A 18 14.91 -1.24 21.51
C ASP A 18 14.45 -2.70 21.71
N HIS A 19 15.24 -3.68 21.26
CA HIS A 19 14.91 -5.11 21.12
C HIS A 19 14.60 -5.87 22.44
N GLY A 20 13.66 -5.39 23.25
CA GLY A 20 13.19 -6.08 24.45
C GLY A 20 12.04 -7.03 24.14
N GLU A 21 12.24 -8.32 24.40
CA GLU A 21 11.14 -9.29 24.56
C GLU A 21 10.26 -8.82 25.73
N PHE A 22 8.99 -8.51 25.46
CA PHE A 22 8.03 -8.16 26.51
C PHE A 22 6.93 -9.22 26.60
N GLU A 23 6.62 -9.61 27.84
CA GLU A 23 5.65 -10.67 28.17
C GLU A 23 4.21 -10.23 27.83
N ASP A 24 3.58 -11.04 27.00
CA ASP A 24 2.17 -10.97 26.64
C ASP A 24 1.31 -11.19 27.91
N THR A 25 0.60 -10.15 28.36
CA THR A 25 -0.23 -10.21 29.58
C THR A 25 -1.67 -9.86 29.24
N ASP A 26 -2.55 -10.88 29.23
CA ASP A 26 -3.97 -10.79 28.91
C ASP A 26 -4.73 -9.74 29.77
N HIS A 27 -4.88 -8.51 29.28
CA HIS A 27 -5.67 -7.45 29.91
C HIS A 27 -6.63 -6.75 28.92
N VAL A 28 -7.48 -7.57 28.28
CA VAL A 28 -8.50 -7.16 27.29
C VAL A 28 -9.60 -6.25 27.91
N ASP A 29 -9.77 -6.23 29.23
CA ASP A 29 -10.83 -5.47 29.93
C ASP A 29 -10.62 -3.94 29.99
N THR A 30 -9.51 -3.40 29.44
CA THR A 30 -9.18 -1.97 29.58
C THR A 30 -9.55 -1.11 28.38
N PHE A 31 -9.97 -1.70 27.26
CA PHE A 31 -10.35 -0.94 26.07
C PHE A 31 -11.80 -0.46 26.20
N ASN A 32 -12.04 0.84 26.04
CA ASN A 32 -13.38 1.42 26.07
C ASN A 32 -13.53 2.50 24.98
N GLU A 33 -14.76 2.96 24.75
CA GLU A 33 -15.06 3.98 23.73
C GLU A 33 -14.21 5.24 23.88
N LYS A 34 -13.98 5.70 25.11
CA LYS A 34 -13.15 6.88 25.40
C LYS A 34 -11.73 6.72 24.88
N TRP A 35 -11.11 5.56 25.12
CA TRP A 35 -9.78 5.29 24.62
C TRP A 35 -9.75 5.19 23.09
N GLY A 36 -10.78 4.62 22.47
CA GLY A 36 -10.93 4.63 21.01
C GLY A 36 -10.94 6.06 20.45
N PHE A 37 -11.72 6.98 21.05
CA PHE A 37 -11.72 8.40 20.66
C PHE A 37 -10.35 9.05 20.79
N GLU A 38 -9.65 8.82 21.91
CA GLU A 38 -8.30 9.35 22.15
C GLU A 38 -7.30 8.86 21.10
N VAL A 39 -7.43 7.61 20.62
CA VAL A 39 -6.61 7.08 19.52
C VAL A 39 -6.90 7.82 18.21
N PHE A 40 -8.17 8.07 17.86
CA PHE A 40 -8.48 8.81 16.63
C PHE A 40 -8.03 10.27 16.67
N GLU A 41 -8.17 10.95 17.81
CA GLU A 41 -7.62 12.30 18.01
C GLU A 41 -6.09 12.29 17.87
N ALA A 42 -5.45 11.26 18.40
CA ALA A 42 -4.01 11.05 18.27
C ALA A 42 -3.59 10.88 16.80
N LEU A 43 -4.28 10.05 16.02
CA LEU A 43 -3.99 9.87 14.60
C LEU A 43 -4.18 11.18 13.81
N ASP A 44 -5.20 11.98 14.14
CA ASP A 44 -5.41 13.28 13.48
C ASP A 44 -4.26 14.27 13.80
N ILE A 45 -3.81 14.34 15.06
CA ILE A 45 -2.66 15.16 15.44
C ILE A 45 -1.39 14.66 14.74
N ALA A 46 -1.18 13.33 14.73
CA ALA A 46 -0.04 12.70 14.08
C ALA A 46 0.00 13.05 12.60
N SER A 47 -1.12 12.94 11.88
CA SER A 47 -1.21 13.24 10.45
C SER A 47 -0.74 14.66 10.09
N LYS A 48 -0.97 15.64 10.98
CA LYS A 48 -0.60 17.05 10.77
C LYS A 48 0.87 17.35 11.03
N GLN A 49 1.52 16.51 11.83
CA GLN A 49 2.88 16.75 12.33
C GLN A 49 3.88 15.72 11.77
N LEU A 50 3.42 14.68 11.08
CA LEU A 50 4.24 13.56 10.63
C LEU A 50 5.37 14.01 9.70
N SER A 51 5.07 14.85 8.70
CA SER A 51 6.09 15.37 7.78
C SER A 51 7.22 16.11 8.51
N ASP A 52 6.88 17.12 9.32
CA ASP A 52 7.86 17.89 10.10
C ASP A 52 8.65 16.99 11.07
N PHE A 53 8.02 15.94 11.57
CA PHE A 53 8.66 14.98 12.47
C PHE A 53 9.68 14.11 11.73
N VAL A 54 9.30 13.54 10.57
CA VAL A 54 10.21 12.75 9.73
C VAL A 54 11.38 13.61 9.25
N GLU A 55 11.13 14.86 8.84
CA GLU A 55 12.20 15.78 8.38
C GLU A 55 13.24 16.07 9.47
N LYS A 56 12.80 16.20 10.74
CA LYS A 56 13.71 16.41 11.88
C LYS A 56 14.56 15.18 12.21
N HIS A 57 14.14 14.00 11.75
CA HIS A 57 14.75 12.72 12.06
C HIS A 57 15.25 11.98 10.82
N THR A 58 15.35 12.65 9.66
CA THR A 58 15.86 12.07 8.41
C THR A 58 17.18 11.33 8.63
N GLY A 59 17.29 10.14 8.05
CA GLY A 59 18.44 9.24 8.25
C GLY A 59 18.48 8.54 9.61
N SER A 60 17.41 8.65 10.42
CA SER A 60 17.18 7.84 11.62
C SER A 60 15.95 6.96 11.40
N PHE A 61 15.94 5.77 11.99
CA PHE A 61 14.74 4.93 12.00
C PHE A 61 13.70 5.55 12.93
N VAL A 62 12.49 5.74 12.42
CA VAL A 62 11.40 6.39 13.15
C VAL A 62 10.20 5.47 13.23
N GLY A 63 9.92 4.99 14.43
CA GLY A 63 8.78 4.12 14.71
C GLY A 63 7.67 4.84 15.43
N ILE A 64 6.48 4.70 14.87
CA ILE A 64 5.26 5.20 15.48
C ILE A 64 4.37 3.99 15.70
N ARG A 65 4.04 3.71 16.95
CA ARG A 65 3.24 2.57 17.37
C ARG A 65 2.22 2.96 18.42
N LEU A 66 1.04 2.37 18.35
CA LEU A 66 0.03 2.53 19.40
C LEU A 66 0.42 1.66 20.59
N SER A 67 0.62 2.28 21.75
CA SER A 67 0.80 1.56 23.01
C SER A 67 -0.13 2.05 24.11
N LYS A 68 -0.46 1.13 25.01
CA LYS A 68 -1.18 1.40 26.25
C LYS A 68 -0.63 0.51 27.35
N ALA A 69 -0.25 1.11 28.48
CA ALA A 69 0.30 0.39 29.63
C ALA A 69 1.50 -0.53 29.28
N GLY A 70 2.33 -0.12 28.32
CA GLY A 70 3.51 -0.88 27.88
C GLY A 70 3.23 -2.00 26.89
N GLN A 71 1.97 -2.18 26.47
CA GLN A 71 1.58 -3.15 25.45
C GLN A 71 1.37 -2.47 24.10
N TRP A 72 1.68 -3.21 23.03
CA TRP A 72 1.53 -2.79 21.65
C TRP A 72 0.19 -3.24 21.08
N PHE A 73 -0.43 -2.40 20.25
CA PHE A 73 -1.72 -2.71 19.64
C PHE A 73 -1.70 -2.32 18.17
N SER A 74 -2.29 -3.17 17.33
CA SER A 74 -2.74 -2.72 16.02
C SER A 74 -4.08 -1.99 16.16
N LEU A 75 -4.39 -1.10 15.22
CA LEU A 75 -5.73 -0.52 15.16
C LEU A 75 -6.79 -1.62 14.90
N LEU A 76 -6.44 -2.71 14.22
CA LEU A 76 -7.33 -3.85 14.02
C LEU A 76 -7.72 -4.50 15.34
N ASP A 77 -6.78 -4.63 16.29
CA ASP A 77 -7.08 -5.13 17.64
C ASP A 77 -8.08 -4.22 18.36
N LEU A 78 -7.93 -2.91 18.19
CA LEU A 78 -8.85 -1.92 18.72
C LEU A 78 -10.25 -2.05 18.10
N ILE A 79 -10.33 -2.22 16.78
CA ILE A 79 -11.60 -2.30 16.06
C ILE A 79 -12.33 -3.63 16.33
N GLY A 80 -11.59 -4.74 16.35
CA GLY A 80 -12.10 -6.09 16.56
C GLY A 80 -12.55 -6.33 17.98
N ASN A 81 -11.74 -5.98 18.98
CA ASN A 81 -12.04 -6.27 20.39
C ASN A 81 -13.13 -5.37 20.98
N LEU A 82 -13.28 -4.16 20.46
CA LEU A 82 -14.19 -3.19 21.06
C LEU A 82 -15.61 -3.20 20.48
N GLY A 83 -15.85 -3.89 19.35
CA GLY A 83 -17.13 -3.76 18.65
C GLY A 83 -17.44 -2.31 18.21
N ILE A 84 -16.41 -1.46 18.15
CA ILE A 84 -16.49 0.01 18.01
C ILE A 84 -16.69 0.44 16.54
N LYS A 85 -17.38 -0.37 15.74
CA LYS A 85 -17.68 -0.03 14.33
C LYS A 85 -18.25 1.38 14.18
N SER A 86 -19.10 1.79 15.12
CA SER A 86 -19.74 3.12 15.17
C SER A 86 -18.80 4.30 15.44
N ILE A 87 -17.65 4.13 16.09
CA ILE A 87 -16.69 5.23 16.29
C ILE A 87 -15.75 5.29 15.11
N VAL A 88 -15.33 4.13 14.57
CA VAL A 88 -14.48 4.13 13.37
C VAL A 88 -15.20 4.81 12.20
N ASP A 89 -16.48 4.51 11.99
CA ASP A 89 -17.28 5.17 10.96
C ASP A 89 -17.36 6.70 11.16
N LYS A 90 -17.35 7.19 12.41
CA LYS A 90 -17.32 8.62 12.72
C LYS A 90 -15.96 9.28 12.50
N HIS A 91 -14.87 8.49 12.56
CA HIS A 91 -13.50 8.97 12.50
C HIS A 91 -12.73 8.45 11.26
N ILE A 92 -13.44 7.96 10.26
CA ILE A 92 -12.86 7.42 9.02
C ILE A 92 -11.99 8.44 8.28
N SER A 93 -12.33 9.73 8.38
CA SER A 93 -11.51 10.82 7.85
C SER A 93 -10.19 10.96 8.60
N SER A 94 -10.14 10.74 9.91
CA SER A 94 -8.88 10.77 10.67
C SER A 94 -7.96 9.64 10.22
N LEU A 95 -8.49 8.44 9.99
CA LEU A 95 -7.70 7.33 9.44
C LEU A 95 -7.18 7.63 8.05
N ARG A 96 -8.05 8.14 7.17
CA ARG A 96 -7.66 8.49 5.82
C ARG A 96 -6.56 9.55 5.80
N ASN A 97 -6.73 10.63 6.57
CA ASN A 97 -5.74 11.71 6.68
C ASN A 97 -4.40 11.18 7.18
N PHE A 98 -4.43 10.23 8.11
CA PHE A 98 -3.23 9.61 8.64
C PHE A 98 -2.49 8.78 7.58
N VAL A 99 -3.18 7.91 6.85
CA VAL A 99 -2.59 7.14 5.73
C VAL A 99 -2.03 8.07 4.65
N GLU A 100 -2.76 9.13 4.29
CA GLU A 100 -2.30 10.14 3.34
C GLU A 100 -1.04 10.87 3.84
N ALA A 101 -0.95 11.15 5.15
CA ALA A 101 0.24 11.74 5.76
C ALA A 101 1.43 10.78 5.73
N CYS A 102 1.23 9.47 5.99
CA CYS A 102 2.29 8.46 5.87
C CYS A 102 2.83 8.42 4.44
N ILE A 103 1.94 8.35 3.45
CA ILE A 103 2.30 8.36 2.02
C ILE A 103 3.11 9.62 1.69
N LYS A 104 2.62 10.79 2.11
CA LYS A 104 3.28 12.06 1.85
C LYS A 104 4.66 12.11 2.47
N ALA A 105 4.79 11.74 3.75
CA ALA A 105 6.07 11.77 4.45
C ALA A 105 7.10 10.85 3.79
N SER A 106 6.69 9.68 3.30
CA SER A 106 7.57 8.75 2.59
C SER A 106 8.05 9.32 1.25
N TYR A 107 7.14 9.83 0.42
CA TYR A 107 7.51 10.38 -0.89
C TYR A 107 8.32 11.68 -0.83
N ASP A 108 7.98 12.57 0.11
CA ASP A 108 8.53 13.94 0.14
C ASP A 108 9.85 14.04 0.93
N ILE A 109 10.14 13.11 1.84
CA ILE A 109 11.14 13.34 2.90
C ILE A 109 12.15 12.20 3.02
N ASP A 110 11.71 11.01 3.43
CA ASP A 110 12.60 9.87 3.65
C ASP A 110 11.82 8.58 3.43
N GLU A 111 12.34 7.70 2.58
CA GLU A 111 11.80 6.36 2.41
C GLU A 111 11.95 5.56 3.72
N ALA A 112 12.86 5.94 4.63
CA ALA A 112 13.20 5.24 5.87
C ALA A 112 12.17 5.32 7.03
N ILE A 113 10.89 5.58 6.78
CA ILE A 113 9.81 5.52 7.80
C ILE A 113 9.52 4.05 8.23
N TRP A 114 10.30 3.09 7.73
CA TRP A 114 10.37 1.70 8.20
C TRP A 114 10.60 1.66 9.70
N CYS A 115 9.64 1.13 10.45
CA CYS A 115 9.93 0.76 11.82
C CYS A 115 9.36 -0.60 12.19
N ASP A 116 10.34 -1.47 12.43
CA ASP A 116 10.30 -2.92 12.57
C ASP A 116 10.07 -3.62 11.26
N ASN A 117 10.92 -4.62 11.02
CA ASN A 117 10.79 -5.64 10.00
C ASN A 117 9.39 -5.64 9.38
N GLU A 118 9.27 -4.93 8.26
CA GLU A 118 8.25 -5.26 7.27
C GLU A 118 6.80 -4.79 7.55
N SER A 119 6.57 -3.79 8.40
CA SER A 119 5.23 -3.18 8.54
C SER A 119 5.28 -1.66 8.74
N ASN A 120 4.83 -0.92 7.73
CA ASN A 120 4.72 0.55 7.82
C ASN A 120 3.53 0.94 8.72
N LEU A 121 3.73 1.99 9.51
CA LEU A 121 2.66 2.71 10.18
C LEU A 121 1.60 3.09 9.14
N GLY A 122 0.35 2.66 9.35
CA GLY A 122 -0.73 2.90 8.40
C GLY A 122 -1.08 1.70 7.54
N GLN A 123 -0.34 0.58 7.60
CA GLN A 123 -0.66 -0.60 6.79
C GLN A 123 -2.02 -1.19 7.18
N SER A 124 -2.20 -1.47 8.47
CA SER A 124 -3.47 -1.98 8.99
C SER A 124 -4.61 -1.01 8.72
N GLU A 125 -4.36 0.30 8.82
CA GLU A 125 -5.32 1.36 8.51
C GLU A 125 -5.70 1.38 7.03
N ALA A 126 -4.72 1.34 6.13
CA ALA A 126 -4.92 1.40 4.69
C ALA A 126 -5.62 0.13 4.16
N SER A 127 -5.19 -1.04 4.63
CA SER A 127 -5.84 -2.33 4.37
C SER A 127 -7.29 -2.31 4.86
N TRP A 128 -7.53 -1.89 6.12
CA TRP A 128 -8.88 -1.80 6.67
C TRP A 128 -9.79 -0.86 5.89
N LEU A 129 -9.29 0.31 5.47
CA LEU A 129 -10.04 1.25 4.63
C LEU A 129 -10.40 0.61 3.28
N ALA A 130 -9.42 -0.03 2.63
CA ALA A 130 -9.62 -0.73 1.36
C ALA A 130 -10.64 -1.87 1.47
N CYS A 131 -10.62 -2.67 2.55
CA CYS A 131 -11.59 -3.73 2.79
C CYS A 131 -13.04 -3.22 2.96
N ARG A 132 -13.26 -1.95 3.28
CA ARG A 132 -14.61 -1.39 3.48
C ARG A 132 -15.14 -0.56 2.34
N SER A 133 -14.26 0.07 1.58
CA SER A 133 -14.62 1.02 0.54
C SER A 133 -13.74 0.76 -0.67
N ILE A 134 -14.38 0.46 -1.79
CA ILE A 134 -13.68 0.21 -3.05
C ILE A 134 -12.92 1.45 -3.52
N GLU A 135 -13.44 2.63 -3.18
CA GLU A 135 -12.83 3.95 -3.42
C GLU A 135 -11.55 4.17 -2.61
N SER A 136 -11.31 3.35 -1.59
CA SER A 136 -10.09 3.40 -0.77
C SER A 136 -9.01 2.43 -1.25
N VAL A 137 -9.30 1.53 -2.19
CA VAL A 137 -8.29 0.63 -2.77
C VAL A 137 -7.16 1.39 -3.47
N PRO A 138 -7.40 2.47 -4.26
CA PRO A 138 -6.31 3.28 -4.81
C PRO A 138 -5.40 3.89 -3.73
N LEU A 139 -5.97 4.30 -2.58
CA LEU A 139 -5.17 4.82 -1.46
C LEU A 139 -4.30 3.72 -0.84
N PHE A 140 -4.82 2.49 -0.74
CA PHE A 140 -4.04 1.35 -0.27
C PHE A 140 -2.91 0.98 -1.24
N ILE A 141 -3.15 0.99 -2.55
CA ILE A 141 -2.08 0.82 -3.55
C ILE A 141 -1.00 1.89 -3.36
N ARG A 142 -1.40 3.17 -3.21
CA ARG A 142 -0.48 4.28 -2.97
C ARG A 142 0.34 4.11 -1.69
N PHE A 143 -0.24 3.48 -0.68
CA PHE A 143 0.47 3.12 0.55
C PHE A 143 1.48 2.00 0.29
N LEU A 144 1.09 0.93 -0.42
CA LEU A 144 1.99 -0.17 -0.78
C LEU A 144 3.19 0.31 -1.61
N GLU A 145 3.02 1.30 -2.49
CA GLU A 145 4.12 1.90 -3.24
C GLU A 145 5.14 2.62 -2.36
N THR A 146 4.79 2.93 -1.11
CA THR A 146 5.74 3.45 -0.13
C THR A 146 6.48 2.37 0.62
N CYS A 147 5.98 1.12 0.63
CA CYS A 147 6.53 -0.03 1.35
C CYS A 147 7.89 -0.49 0.79
N ASP A 148 8.90 -0.67 1.64
CA ASP A 148 10.10 -1.46 1.35
C ASP A 148 9.69 -2.93 1.42
N LEU A 149 9.37 -3.46 0.25
CA LEU A 149 8.93 -4.83 0.07
C LEU A 149 10.11 -5.78 -0.23
N ASP A 150 11.35 -5.27 -0.27
CA ASP A 150 12.55 -6.10 -0.50
C ASP A 150 12.86 -6.99 0.73
N HIS A 151 12.21 -6.75 1.86
CA HIS A 151 12.23 -7.56 3.08
C HIS A 151 10.93 -8.40 3.21
N GLU A 152 10.90 -9.45 4.05
CA GLU A 152 9.85 -10.49 4.18
C GLU A 152 8.47 -9.96 4.67
N THR A 153 7.88 -8.97 4.01
CA THR A 153 6.56 -8.43 4.34
C THR A 153 5.44 -9.42 3.99
N ASP A 154 4.80 -10.03 5.00
CA ASP A 154 3.56 -10.79 4.83
C ASP A 154 2.36 -9.83 4.63
N HIS A 155 2.20 -9.34 3.40
CA HIS A 155 1.05 -8.54 2.97
C HIS A 155 0.00 -9.39 2.24
N ALA A 156 0.23 -10.70 2.13
CA ALA A 156 -0.65 -11.63 1.43
C ALA A 156 -2.05 -11.64 2.05
N GLY A 157 -2.11 -11.60 3.39
CA GLY A 157 -3.36 -11.54 4.15
C GLY A 157 -4.17 -10.28 3.84
N ASP A 158 -3.54 -9.10 3.90
CA ASP A 158 -4.21 -7.82 3.65
C ASP A 158 -4.81 -7.74 2.24
N ILE A 159 -4.06 -8.19 1.24
CA ILE A 159 -4.52 -8.19 -0.16
C ILE A 159 -5.68 -9.18 -0.34
N ALA A 160 -5.57 -10.38 0.22
CA ALA A 160 -6.63 -11.38 0.17
C ALA A 160 -7.93 -10.86 0.80
N ASP A 161 -7.85 -10.15 1.93
CA ASP A 161 -9.01 -9.56 2.58
C ASP A 161 -9.71 -8.52 1.70
N VAL A 162 -8.96 -7.67 0.99
CA VAL A 162 -9.54 -6.70 0.03
C VAL A 162 -10.25 -7.43 -1.12
N PHE A 163 -9.67 -8.52 -1.62
CA PHE A 163 -10.30 -9.34 -2.65
C PHE A 163 -11.56 -10.05 -2.14
N TRP A 164 -11.56 -10.55 -0.91
CA TRP A 164 -12.75 -11.15 -0.31
C TRP A 164 -13.87 -10.13 -0.10
N ALA A 165 -13.53 -8.88 0.23
CA ALA A 165 -14.51 -7.82 0.41
C ALA A 165 -15.19 -7.39 -0.90
N HIS A 166 -14.45 -7.29 -2.01
CA HIS A 166 -14.93 -6.64 -3.24
C HIS A 166 -14.97 -7.51 -4.48
N GLY A 167 -14.29 -8.66 -4.48
CA GLY A 167 -14.05 -9.47 -5.67
C GLY A 167 -13.29 -8.71 -6.77
N TRP A 168 -13.48 -9.12 -8.02
CA TRP A 168 -12.86 -8.45 -9.17
C TRP A 168 -13.63 -7.21 -9.61
N THR A 169 -12.91 -6.08 -9.58
CA THR A 169 -13.32 -4.74 -10.00
C THR A 169 -12.16 -4.08 -10.73
N ASN A 170 -12.36 -2.89 -11.29
CA ASN A 170 -11.24 -2.12 -11.87
C ASN A 170 -10.18 -1.75 -10.81
N ALA A 171 -10.60 -1.42 -9.60
CA ALA A 171 -9.69 -1.03 -8.54
C ALA A 171 -8.92 -2.23 -7.97
N THR A 172 -9.57 -3.38 -7.78
CA THR A 172 -8.88 -4.60 -7.34
C THR A 172 -8.03 -5.24 -8.44
N MET A 173 -8.36 -5.02 -9.73
CA MET A 173 -7.45 -5.31 -10.84
C MET A 173 -6.20 -4.41 -10.80
N ALA A 174 -6.33 -3.12 -10.46
CA ALA A 174 -5.16 -2.28 -10.23
C ALA A 174 -4.34 -2.76 -9.02
N LEU A 175 -4.98 -3.19 -7.93
CA LEU A 175 -4.26 -3.77 -6.79
C LEU A 175 -3.45 -5.01 -7.20
N TRP A 176 -4.04 -5.89 -8.03
CA TRP A 176 -3.33 -7.01 -8.63
C TRP A 176 -2.11 -6.56 -9.46
N VAL A 177 -2.28 -5.55 -10.33
CA VAL A 177 -1.15 -5.03 -11.13
C VAL A 177 -0.04 -4.46 -10.25
N ALA A 178 -0.41 -3.73 -9.19
CA ALA A 178 0.55 -3.20 -8.22
C ALA A 178 1.35 -4.33 -7.58
N ARG A 179 0.65 -5.35 -7.07
CA ARG A 179 1.27 -6.49 -6.38
C ARG A 179 2.14 -7.35 -7.30
N VAL A 180 1.76 -7.59 -8.54
CA VAL A 180 2.62 -8.36 -9.47
C VAL A 180 3.79 -7.52 -9.98
N GLY A 181 3.63 -6.20 -10.03
CA GLY A 181 4.63 -5.25 -10.51
C GLY A 181 5.49 -4.65 -9.40
N ASN A 182 5.35 -3.33 -9.22
CA ASN A 182 6.19 -2.53 -8.34
C ASN A 182 6.02 -2.79 -6.83
N CYS A 183 4.98 -3.53 -6.43
CA CYS A 183 4.68 -3.85 -5.04
C CYS A 183 4.77 -5.36 -4.75
N CYS A 184 5.62 -6.11 -5.47
CA CYS A 184 5.72 -7.57 -5.38
C CYS A 184 6.38 -8.07 -4.10
N GLY A 185 7.46 -7.42 -3.67
CA GLY A 185 8.31 -7.96 -2.63
C GLY A 185 8.79 -9.39 -2.87
N GLN A 186 9.21 -10.09 -1.82
CA GLN A 186 9.78 -11.44 -1.95
C GLN A 186 8.75 -12.52 -2.34
N TYR A 187 7.47 -12.32 -1.99
CA TYR A 187 6.44 -13.35 -2.13
C TYR A 187 5.25 -12.97 -3.02
N GLY A 188 5.15 -11.74 -3.56
CA GLY A 188 3.97 -11.29 -4.32
C GLY A 188 3.66 -12.09 -5.59
N HIS A 189 4.66 -12.79 -6.15
CA HIS A 189 4.49 -13.71 -7.28
C HIS A 189 3.98 -15.10 -6.85
N ASN A 190 4.12 -15.47 -5.57
CA ASN A 190 3.72 -16.77 -5.02
C ASN A 190 2.30 -16.78 -4.42
N GLU A 191 1.61 -15.64 -4.43
CA GLU A 191 0.35 -15.46 -3.71
C GLU A 191 -0.88 -15.76 -4.57
N GLY A 192 -1.58 -16.85 -4.27
CA GLY A 192 -3.05 -16.86 -4.10
C GLY A 192 -4.00 -16.36 -5.21
N TRP A 193 -3.54 -16.03 -6.42
CA TRP A 193 -4.39 -15.51 -7.52
C TRP A 193 -5.41 -16.52 -8.09
N TYR A 194 -5.47 -17.70 -7.48
CA TYR A 194 -6.31 -18.83 -7.89
C TYR A 194 -7.73 -18.80 -7.29
N SER A 195 -8.18 -17.68 -6.73
CA SER A 195 -9.54 -17.59 -6.21
C SER A 195 -10.55 -17.45 -7.36
N GLU A 196 -11.60 -18.29 -7.34
CA GLU A 196 -12.68 -18.20 -8.31
C GLU A 196 -13.61 -17.01 -8.02
N PRO A 197 -14.07 -16.28 -9.06
CA PRO A 197 -13.72 -16.45 -10.47
C PRO A 197 -12.31 -15.94 -10.77
N TYR A 198 -11.53 -16.66 -11.60
CA TYR A 198 -10.18 -16.21 -11.98
C TYR A 198 -10.21 -14.86 -12.70
N LEU A 199 -9.14 -14.06 -12.53
CA LEU A 199 -8.98 -12.76 -13.19
C LEU A 199 -9.17 -12.86 -14.71
N ALA A 200 -8.56 -13.87 -15.35
CA ALA A 200 -8.70 -14.12 -16.78
C ALA A 200 -10.17 -14.26 -17.21
N ASP A 201 -10.99 -14.97 -16.43
CA ASP A 201 -12.40 -15.19 -16.74
C ASP A 201 -13.25 -13.93 -16.51
N TRP A 202 -12.86 -13.11 -15.53
CA TRP A 202 -13.48 -11.81 -15.32
C TRP A 202 -13.14 -10.82 -16.44
N ILE A 203 -11.91 -10.82 -16.95
CA ILE A 203 -11.47 -9.98 -18.07
C ILE A 203 -12.15 -10.38 -19.37
N ARG A 204 -12.20 -11.68 -19.70
CA ARG A 204 -12.77 -12.18 -20.98
C ARG A 204 -14.23 -11.78 -21.21
N LYS A 205 -14.96 -11.46 -20.14
CA LYS A 205 -16.36 -11.02 -20.22
C LYS A 205 -16.52 -9.61 -20.80
N ASP A 206 -15.47 -8.80 -20.83
CA ASP A 206 -15.53 -7.41 -21.31
C ASP A 206 -14.19 -6.94 -21.87
N LYS A 207 -14.15 -6.63 -23.17
CA LYS A 207 -12.95 -6.13 -23.85
C LYS A 207 -12.42 -4.82 -23.27
N ASN A 208 -13.27 -4.00 -22.67
CA ASN A 208 -12.81 -2.76 -22.02
C ASN A 208 -11.94 -3.05 -20.80
N ARG A 209 -12.19 -4.16 -20.08
CA ARG A 209 -11.36 -4.58 -18.93
C ARG A 209 -9.99 -5.03 -19.38
N GLU A 210 -9.91 -5.76 -20.49
CA GLU A 210 -8.64 -6.16 -21.07
C GLU A 210 -7.82 -4.94 -21.51
N GLN A 211 -8.47 -3.97 -22.17
CA GLN A 211 -7.81 -2.73 -22.57
C GLN A 211 -7.33 -1.92 -21.36
N LEU A 212 -8.13 -1.87 -20.29
CA LEU A 212 -7.74 -1.22 -19.04
C LEU A 212 -6.57 -1.95 -18.36
N LEU A 213 -6.57 -3.29 -18.34
CA LEU A 213 -5.45 -4.06 -17.80
C LEU A 213 -4.15 -3.75 -18.55
N ILE A 214 -4.20 -3.69 -19.88
CA ILE A 214 -3.05 -3.33 -20.72
C ILE A 214 -2.53 -1.93 -20.34
N GLN A 215 -3.44 -0.96 -20.12
CA GLN A 215 -3.07 0.40 -19.70
C GLN A 215 -2.47 0.43 -18.30
N LEU A 216 -3.03 -0.32 -17.35
CA LEU A 216 -2.53 -0.42 -15.98
C LEU A 216 -1.13 -1.04 -15.94
N ILE A 217 -0.92 -2.19 -16.60
CA ILE A 217 0.40 -2.83 -16.69
C ILE A 217 1.40 -1.90 -17.37
N ALA A 218 1.03 -1.26 -18.48
CA ALA A 218 1.91 -0.34 -19.18
C ALA A 218 2.32 0.84 -18.30
N GLY A 219 1.36 1.44 -17.59
CA GLY A 219 1.62 2.51 -16.63
C GLY A 219 2.53 2.08 -15.48
N ASN A 220 2.29 0.90 -14.91
CA ASN A 220 3.10 0.33 -13.84
C ASN A 220 4.55 0.08 -14.30
N LEU A 221 4.74 -0.52 -15.49
CA LEU A 221 6.06 -0.71 -16.10
C LEU A 221 6.81 0.61 -16.31
N ILE A 222 6.12 1.69 -16.69
CA ILE A 222 6.74 3.01 -16.81
C ILE A 222 7.13 3.56 -15.44
N ALA A 223 6.25 3.43 -14.45
CA ALA A 223 6.49 3.93 -13.10
C ALA A 223 7.73 3.27 -12.46
N ILE A 224 7.85 1.93 -12.56
CA ILE A 224 9.03 1.17 -12.09
C ILE A 224 10.32 1.72 -12.69
N ASN A 225 10.32 1.95 -14.00
CA ASN A 225 11.53 2.27 -14.75
C ASN A 225 11.82 3.78 -14.83
N SER A 226 10.96 4.63 -14.24
CA SER A 226 11.13 6.09 -14.24
C SER A 226 12.19 6.59 -13.26
N TRP A 227 12.68 5.72 -12.37
CA TRP A 227 13.66 6.04 -11.33
C TRP A 227 15.12 5.90 -11.80
N ASP A 228 15.38 5.08 -12.82
CA ASP A 228 16.73 4.90 -13.36
C ASP A 228 16.94 5.76 -14.61
N LEU A 229 17.33 7.02 -14.38
CA LEU A 229 17.61 8.01 -15.43
C LEU A 229 18.86 7.67 -16.26
N ASN A 230 19.63 6.64 -15.89
CA ASN A 230 20.87 6.28 -16.56
C ASN A 230 20.68 5.25 -17.68
N TYR A 231 19.53 4.58 -17.72
CA TYR A 231 19.19 3.61 -18.75
C TYR A 231 17.98 4.07 -19.57
N PRO A 232 17.95 3.85 -20.89
CA PRO A 232 16.75 4.12 -21.68
C PRO A 232 15.60 3.29 -21.11
N ILE A 233 14.53 3.95 -20.64
CA ILE A 233 13.29 3.30 -20.12
C ILE A 233 12.82 2.14 -21.02
N ILE A 234 13.04 2.27 -22.34
CA ILE A 234 12.71 1.27 -23.36
C ILE A 234 13.48 -0.06 -23.19
N GLU A 235 14.74 -0.01 -22.73
CA GLU A 235 15.59 -1.17 -22.49
C GLU A 235 15.22 -1.88 -21.17
N LEU A 236 14.86 -1.11 -20.13
CA LEU A 236 14.41 -1.66 -18.84
C LEU A 236 13.01 -2.30 -18.90
N ILE A 237 12.12 -1.80 -19.77
CA ILE A 237 10.82 -2.45 -20.00
C ILE A 237 10.99 -3.89 -20.51
N ALA A 238 12.08 -4.20 -21.23
CA ALA A 238 12.33 -5.54 -21.75
C ALA A 238 12.83 -6.53 -20.68
N SER A 239 13.41 -6.06 -19.56
CA SER A 239 13.88 -6.94 -18.48
C SER A 239 12.76 -7.40 -17.54
N ASN A 240 11.60 -6.75 -17.56
CA ASN A 240 10.45 -7.06 -16.69
C ASN A 240 9.34 -7.83 -17.43
N GLU A 241 9.66 -8.38 -18.61
CA GLU A 241 8.76 -9.15 -19.47
C GLU A 241 8.13 -10.35 -18.74
N ASP A 242 8.87 -10.94 -17.79
CA ASP A 242 8.47 -12.19 -17.14
C ASP A 242 7.45 -12.00 -16.01
N TRP A 243 7.38 -10.84 -15.36
CA TRP A 243 6.59 -10.66 -14.14
C TRP A 243 5.08 -10.84 -14.37
N PHE A 244 4.57 -10.28 -15.46
CA PHE A 244 3.15 -10.38 -15.83
C PHE A 244 2.87 -11.52 -16.82
N ALA A 245 3.90 -12.11 -17.44
CA ALA A 245 3.74 -13.17 -18.43
C ALA A 245 3.49 -14.56 -17.81
N THR A 246 3.73 -14.72 -16.51
CA THR A 246 3.48 -15.95 -15.76
C THR A 246 1.98 -16.29 -15.71
N PRO A 247 1.52 -17.36 -16.36
CA PRO A 247 0.09 -17.73 -16.41
C PRO A 247 -0.52 -17.95 -15.02
N ASP A 248 0.31 -18.44 -14.11
CA ASP A 248 0.01 -18.78 -12.72
C ASP A 248 -0.33 -17.56 -11.85
N HIS A 249 -0.12 -16.33 -12.35
CA HIS A 249 -0.57 -15.10 -11.70
C HIS A 249 -2.06 -14.78 -11.95
N GLY A 250 -2.88 -15.76 -12.38
CA GLY A 250 -4.33 -15.61 -12.57
C GLY A 250 -4.76 -15.11 -13.95
N LEU A 251 -3.82 -14.75 -14.83
CA LEU A 251 -4.11 -14.40 -16.24
C LEU A 251 -4.17 -15.61 -17.18
N GLY A 252 -3.65 -16.77 -16.78
CA GLY A 252 -3.71 -18.00 -17.57
C GLY A 252 -3.23 -17.79 -19.01
N GLU A 253 -4.00 -18.28 -19.99
CA GLU A 253 -3.64 -18.23 -21.41
C GLU A 253 -3.55 -16.82 -22.02
N ILE A 254 -4.14 -15.80 -21.38
CA ILE A 254 -4.07 -14.42 -21.91
C ILE A 254 -2.83 -13.66 -21.44
N ALA A 255 -2.08 -14.18 -20.47
CA ALA A 255 -0.93 -13.52 -19.83
C ALA A 255 0.08 -13.00 -20.86
N VAL A 256 0.66 -13.90 -21.66
CA VAL A 256 1.68 -13.57 -22.67
C VAL A 256 1.20 -12.51 -23.65
N ARG A 257 -0.05 -12.61 -24.14
CA ARG A 257 -0.59 -11.65 -25.09
C ARG A 257 -0.79 -10.27 -24.47
N VAL A 258 -1.43 -10.20 -23.31
CA VAL A 258 -1.72 -8.94 -22.60
C VAL A 258 -0.41 -8.24 -22.22
N THR A 259 0.56 -8.98 -21.68
CA THR A 259 1.87 -8.43 -21.30
C THR A 259 2.62 -7.86 -22.50
N ASN A 260 2.62 -8.58 -23.64
CA ASN A 260 3.24 -8.07 -24.87
C ASN A 260 2.60 -6.78 -25.38
N GLU A 261 1.26 -6.67 -25.34
CA GLU A 261 0.57 -5.44 -25.74
C GLU A 261 0.84 -4.28 -24.75
N ALA A 262 0.90 -4.57 -23.45
CA ALA A 262 1.27 -3.60 -22.42
C ALA A 262 2.69 -3.06 -22.60
N ILE A 263 3.65 -3.93 -22.94
CA ILE A 263 5.04 -3.53 -23.22
C ILE A 263 5.12 -2.63 -24.46
N LYS A 264 4.41 -2.98 -25.53
CA LYS A 264 4.35 -2.12 -26.73
C LYS A 264 3.79 -0.74 -26.39
N LEU A 265 2.72 -0.69 -25.60
CA LEU A 265 2.11 0.55 -25.14
C LEU A 265 3.09 1.35 -24.26
N ALA A 266 3.74 0.70 -23.29
CA ALA A 266 4.72 1.33 -22.40
C ALA A 266 5.88 1.96 -23.19
N LYS A 267 6.44 1.21 -24.16
CA LYS A 267 7.51 1.70 -25.05
C LYS A 267 7.02 2.89 -25.89
N SER A 268 5.78 2.87 -26.37
CA SER A 268 5.20 3.98 -27.13
C SER A 268 5.06 5.25 -26.27
N ILE A 269 4.58 5.11 -25.03
CA ILE A 269 4.43 6.24 -24.09
C ILE A 269 5.81 6.81 -23.73
N ALA A 270 6.77 5.96 -23.38
CA ALA A 270 8.13 6.38 -23.05
C ALA A 270 8.79 7.13 -24.21
N LYS A 271 8.65 6.63 -25.44
CA LYS A 271 9.16 7.29 -26.65
C LYS A 271 8.51 8.66 -26.86
N HIS A 272 7.20 8.77 -26.70
CA HIS A 272 6.50 10.05 -26.82
C HIS A 272 7.03 11.09 -25.82
N HIS A 273 7.25 10.71 -24.56
CA HIS A 273 7.80 11.61 -23.56
C HIS A 273 9.23 12.04 -23.90
N LEU A 274 10.08 11.12 -24.34
CA LEU A 274 11.45 11.38 -24.77
C LEU A 274 11.51 12.37 -25.94
N GLU A 275 10.69 12.15 -26.98
CA GLU A 275 10.64 13.01 -28.17
C GLU A 275 10.16 14.43 -27.87
N ASN A 276 9.32 14.58 -26.84
CA ASN A 276 8.75 15.87 -26.43
C ASN A 276 9.47 16.53 -25.24
N GLY A 277 10.55 15.92 -24.73
CA GLY A 277 11.28 16.45 -23.57
C GLY A 277 10.43 16.55 -22.29
N THR A 278 9.46 15.65 -22.14
CA THR A 278 8.59 15.57 -20.95
C THR A 278 8.88 14.30 -20.17
N GLN A 279 8.36 14.19 -18.95
CA GLN A 279 8.45 12.96 -18.16
C GLN A 279 7.08 12.28 -18.08
N PRO A 280 7.02 10.94 -18.10
CA PRO A 280 5.79 10.23 -17.83
C PRO A 280 5.31 10.47 -16.40
N ASN A 281 4.00 10.33 -16.18
CA ASN A 281 3.44 10.43 -14.84
C ASN A 281 4.02 9.32 -13.95
N LYS A 282 4.57 9.70 -12.79
CA LYS A 282 5.08 8.75 -11.80
C LYS A 282 3.98 7.86 -11.22
N HIS A 283 2.74 8.36 -11.17
CA HIS A 283 1.59 7.59 -10.69
C HIS A 283 0.77 7.07 -11.84
N TRP A 284 0.64 5.75 -11.95
CA TRP A 284 0.03 5.04 -13.06
C TRP A 284 -1.48 4.78 -12.88
N LEU A 285 -2.01 5.02 -11.68
CA LEU A 285 -3.45 4.86 -11.37
C LEU A 285 -4.37 5.88 -12.08
N HIS A 286 -3.81 6.89 -12.76
CA HIS A 286 -4.59 7.90 -13.51
C HIS A 286 -5.41 7.33 -14.67
N VAL A 287 -5.17 6.08 -15.07
CA VAL A 287 -5.94 5.38 -16.11
C VAL A 287 -7.20 4.71 -15.56
N LEU A 288 -7.36 4.65 -14.22
CA LEU A 288 -8.60 4.18 -13.63
C LEU A 288 -9.72 5.18 -13.94
N PRO A 289 -10.89 4.71 -14.40
CA PRO A 289 -12.05 5.58 -14.54
C PRO A 289 -12.48 6.08 -13.16
N ASP A 290 -12.91 7.34 -13.08
CA ASP A 290 -13.53 7.89 -11.87
C ASP A 290 -14.69 6.96 -11.46
N SER A 291 -14.59 6.39 -10.25
CA SER A 291 -15.58 5.49 -9.65
C SER A 291 -16.82 6.23 -9.19
#